data_AF-A0A4D6WWW6-F1
#
_entry.id   AF-A0A4D6WWW6-F1
#
_cell.length_a   1.000
_cell.length_b   1.000
_cell.length_c   1.000
_cell.angle_alpha   90.00
_cell.angle_beta   90.00
_cell.angle_gamma   90.00
#
_symmetry.space_group_name_H-M   'P 1'
#
loop_
_entity.id
_entity.type
_entity.pdbx_description
1 polymer ?
#
loop_
_entity_poly.entity_id
_entity_poly.type
_entity_poly.pdbx_seq_one_letter_code
_entity_poly.pdbx_strand_id
1 'polypeptide(L)' 'MYNFWNNLDKFPRFLIATILGFFLTTFQPIFRLLKNKRLNTITLIIIITIITSLYLIIVKMLGLN' A
#
# COMPACT_ATOMS: atom_id res chain seq x y z
N MET A 1 11.97 1.51 -38.92
CA MET A 1 12.66 1.47 -37.60
C MET A 1 12.28 2.62 -36.66
N TYR A 2 12.08 3.86 -37.14
CA TYR A 2 11.66 5.00 -36.31
C TYR A 2 10.39 4.75 -35.46
N ASN A 3 9.37 4.10 -36.05
CA ASN A 3 8.13 3.77 -35.34
C ASN A 3 8.33 2.75 -34.21
N PHE A 4 9.31 1.85 -34.32
CA PHE A 4 9.61 0.87 -33.28
C PHE A 4 10.17 1.56 -32.05
N TRP A 5 11.19 2.40 -32.22
CA TRP A 5 11.80 3.18 -31.13
C TRP A 5 10.79 4.14 -30.49
N ASN A 6 9.97 4.83 -31.28
CA ASN A 6 8.92 5.72 -30.76
C ASN A 6 7.84 5.00 -29.93
N ASN A 7 7.54 3.73 -30.24
CA ASN A 7 6.61 2.93 -29.44
C ASN A 7 7.28 2.38 -28.17
N LEU A 8 8.58 2.09 -28.25
CA LEU A 8 9.36 1.58 -27.13
C LEU A 8 9.47 2.61 -26.00
N ASP A 9 9.52 3.91 -26.29
CA ASP A 9 9.50 4.97 -25.28
C ASP A 9 8.10 5.25 -24.71
N LYS A 10 7.05 5.02 -25.50
CA LYS A 10 5.65 5.22 -25.07
C LYS A 10 5.16 4.13 -24.13
N PHE A 11 5.64 2.90 -24.31
CA PHE A 11 5.19 1.75 -23.53
C PHE A 11 5.51 1.87 -22.02
N PRO A 12 6.73 2.25 -21.58
CA PRO A 12 7.04 2.51 -20.19
C PRO A 12 6.15 3.60 -19.58
N ARG A 13 5.90 4.68 -20.34
CA ARG A 13 5.04 5.78 -19.89
C ARG A 13 3.59 5.30 -19.67
N PHE A 14 3.07 4.49 -20.60
CA PHE A 14 1.77 3.86 -20.45
C PHE A 14 1.72 2.95 -19.22
N LEU A 15 2.70 2.06 -19.08
CA LEU A 15 2.77 1.11 -17.97
C LEU A 15 2.82 1.82 -16.61
N ILE A 16 3.67 2.84 -16.47
CA ILE A 16 3.74 3.66 -15.25
C ILE A 16 2.41 4.37 -14.99
N ALA A 17 1.80 4.99 -16.00
CA ALA A 17 0.52 5.67 -15.85
C ALA A 17 -0.61 4.71 -15.44
N THR A 18 -0.67 3.52 -16.03
CA THR A 18 -1.67 2.49 -15.69
C THR A 18 -1.46 1.97 -14.28
N ILE A 19 -0.22 1.68 -13.89
CA ILE A 19 0.09 1.25 -12.52
C ILE A 19 -0.30 2.35 -11.54
N LEU A 20 0.14 3.59 -11.74
CA LEU A 20 -0.20 4.70 -10.84
C LEU A 20 -1.72 4.94 -10.77
N GLY A 21 -2.42 4.91 -11.91
CA GLY A 21 -3.88 5.05 -11.95
C GLY A 21 -4.61 3.93 -11.21
N PHE A 22 -4.16 2.68 -11.41
CA PHE A 22 -4.68 1.53 -10.67
C PHE A 22 -4.47 1.70 -9.16
N PHE A 23 -3.25 1.99 -8.72
CA PHE A 23 -2.97 2.20 -7.30
C PHE A 23 -3.81 3.35 -6.73
N LEU A 24 -3.88 4.50 -7.39
CA LEU A 24 -4.67 5.64 -6.89
C LEU A 24 -6.16 5.32 -6.76
N THR A 25 -6.73 4.61 -7.73
CA THR A 25 -8.16 4.25 -7.71
C THR A 25 -8.47 3.13 -6.71
N THR A 26 -7.63 2.08 -6.65
CA THR A 26 -7.78 0.98 -5.69
C THR A 26 -7.61 1.44 -4.25
N PHE A 27 -6.67 2.35 -3.97
CA PHE A 27 -6.41 2.85 -2.62
C PHE A 27 -7.24 4.10 -2.25
N GLN A 28 -8.02 4.68 -3.16
CA GLN A 28 -8.94 5.79 -2.87
C GLN A 28 -9.85 5.57 -1.63
N PRO A 29 -10.52 4.41 -1.44
CA PRO A 29 -11.33 4.17 -0.25
C PRO A 29 -10.50 4.17 1.04
N ILE A 30 -9.25 3.72 0.99
CA ILE A 30 -8.32 3.72 2.14
C ILE A 30 -8.00 5.17 2.55
N PHE A 31 -7.72 6.04 1.58
CA PHE A 31 -7.54 7.48 1.86
C PHE A 31 -8.83 8.14 2.40
N ARG A 32 -10.01 7.67 1.99
CA ARG A 32 -11.29 8.16 2.54
C ARG A 32 -11.51 7.74 3.99
N LEU A 33 -11.13 6.52 4.35
CA LEU A 33 -11.19 6.00 5.72
C LEU A 33 -10.32 6.84 6.67
N LEU A 34 -9.13 7.25 6.22
CA LEU A 34 -8.20 8.09 6.98
C LEU A 34 -8.71 9.52 7.26
N LYS A 35 -9.58 10.07 6.41
CA LYS A 35 -10.16 11.41 6.61
C LYS A 35 -11.22 11.46 7.72
N ASN A 36 -11.87 10.33 8.01
CA ASN A 36 -12.89 10.29 9.07
C ASN A 36 -12.21 10.07 10.42
N LYS A 37 -12.22 11.08 11.29
CA LYS A 37 -11.51 11.07 12.58
C LYS A 37 -11.88 9.87 13.48
N ARG A 38 -13.14 9.41 13.46
CA ARG A 38 -13.58 8.23 14.24
C ARG A 38 -13.03 6.93 13.66
N LEU A 39 -13.07 6.78 12.34
CA LEU A 39 -12.53 5.59 11.67
C LEU A 39 -11.00 5.56 11.75
N ASN A 40 -10.35 6.72 11.70
CA ASN A 40 -8.89 6.84 11.83
C ASN A 40 -8.39 6.30 13.19
N THR A 41 -9.08 6.63 14.29
CA THR A 41 -8.75 6.09 15.61
C THR A 41 -8.91 4.56 15.65
N ILE A 42 -9.97 4.02 15.04
CA ILE A 42 -10.20 2.57 14.98
C ILE A 42 -9.10 1.89 14.16
N THR A 43 -8.76 2.44 12.98
CA THR A 43 -7.68 1.89 12.15
C THR A 43 -6.33 1.91 12.86
N LEU A 44 -6.06 2.96 13.64
CA LEU A 44 -4.82 3.09 14.39
C LEU A 44 -4.74 2.05 15.53
N ILE A 45 -5.83 1.81 16.25
CA ILE A 45 -5.91 0.75 17.28
C ILE A 45 -5.67 -0.63 16.66
N ILE A 46 -6.28 -0.92 15.50
CA ILE A 46 -6.09 -2.18 14.78
C ILE A 46 -4.62 -2.36 14.39
N ILE A 47 -3.98 -1.34 13.81
CA ILE A 47 -2.57 -1.38 13.41
C ILE A 47 -1.66 -1.65 14.62
N ILE A 48 -1.89 -0.94 15.73
CA ILE A 48 -1.12 -1.16 16.97
C ILE A 48 -1.29 -2.60 17.46
N THR A 49 -2.51 -3.13 17.46
CA THR A 49 -2.81 -4.50 17.91
C THR A 49 -2.13 -5.55 17.03
N ILE A 50 -2.08 -5.34 15.72
CA ILE A 50 -1.37 -6.23 14.79
C ILE A 50 0.14 -6.16 15.08
N ILE A 51 0.72 -4.97 15.20
CA ILE A 51 2.16 -4.82 15.47
C ILE A 51 2.54 -5.45 16.82
N THR A 52 1.76 -5.23 17.88
CA THR A 52 2.03 -5.81 19.19
C THR A 52 1.87 -7.33 19.17
N SER A 53 0.87 -7.87 18.49
CA SER A 53 0.70 -9.32 18.37
C SER A 53 1.85 -9.96 17.59
N LEU A 54 2.28 -9.36 16.47
CA LEU A 54 3.45 -9.82 15.72
C LEU A 54 4.73 -9.76 16.57
N TYR A 55 4.94 -8.68 17.30
CA TYR A 55 6.07 -8.55 18.23
C TYR A 55 6.06 -9.67 19.27
N LEU A 56 4.92 -9.92 19.93
CA LEU A 56 4.79 -10.98 20.91
C LEU A 56 5.04 -12.37 20.30
N ILE A 57 4.55 -12.63 19.09
CA ILE A 57 4.80 -13.88 18.37
C ILE A 57 6.31 -14.05 18.17
N ILE A 58 7.01 -13.04 17.66
CA ILE A 58 8.45 -13.09 17.41
C ILE A 58 9.22 -13.32 18.73
N VAL A 59 8.88 -12.59 19.79
CA VAL A 59 9.47 -12.74 21.12
C VAL A 59 9.31 -14.18 21.62
N LYS A 60 8.10 -14.75 21.49
CA LYS A 60 7.82 -16.14 21.87
C LYS A 60 8.58 -17.15 21.01
N MET A 61 8.72 -16.90 19.71
CA MET A 61 9.52 -17.76 18.81
C MET A 61 11.01 -17.74 19.14
N LEU A 62 11.52 -16.60 19.63
CA LEU A 62 12.92 -16.44 20.01
C LEU A 62 13.22 -16.96 21.44
N GLY A 63 12.21 -17.41 22.18
CA GLY A 63 12.38 -17.84 23.58
C GLY A 63 12.81 -16.70 24.52
N LEU A 64 12.67 -15.45 24.07
CA LEU A 64 12.87 -14.27 24.90
C LEU A 64 11.62 -14.14 25.76
N ASN A 65 11.74 -14.38 27.07
CA ASN A 65 10.62 -14.35 28.00
C ASN A 65 10.78 -13.19 28.98
#